data_AF-A0A1R3IZ80-F1
#
_entry.id   AF-A0A1R3IZ80-F1
#
_cell.length_a   1.000
_cell.length_b   1.000
_cell.length_c   1.000
_cell.angle_alpha   90.00
_cell.angle_beta   90.00
_cell.angle_gamma   90.00
#
_symmetry.space_group_name_H-M   'P 1'
#
loop_
_entity.id
_entity.type
_entity.pdbx_description
1 polymer ?
#
loop_
_entity_poly.entity_id
_entity_poly.type
_entity_poly.pdbx_seq_one_letter_code
_entity_poly.pdbx_strand_id
1 'polypeptide(L)'
;MSEEKATKVNSTCAEKWKAPELGWIKVNCDGAQDPITKNARLGIVMRDNQSRVIGGFHKETKARSSLIAEAIAIKEGLEKAREKGFPKIILETDCQLLLGRLPIVFSNKR
;
A
#
# COMPACT_ATOMS: atom_id res chain seq x y z
N MET A 1 37.12 19.99 -19.63
CA MET A 1 36.62 19.70 -18.28
C MET A 1 35.12 19.85 -18.33
N SER A 2 34.43 18.78 -17.99
CA SER A 2 33.03 18.46 -18.33
C SER A 2 32.00 19.36 -17.64
N GLU A 3 31.02 19.81 -18.41
CA GLU A 3 29.81 20.49 -17.96
C GLU A 3 28.89 19.50 -17.22
N GLU A 4 28.57 19.83 -15.97
CA GLU A 4 27.58 19.10 -15.16
C GLU A 4 26.19 19.67 -15.47
N LYS A 5 25.41 18.95 -16.30
CA LYS A 5 24.01 19.28 -16.54
C LYS A 5 23.19 18.87 -15.32
N ALA A 6 22.67 19.87 -14.61
CA ALA A 6 21.68 19.68 -13.57
C ALA A 6 20.42 18.99 -14.15
N THR A 7 20.21 17.73 -13.77
CA THR A 7 19.00 16.98 -14.06
C THR A 7 17.83 17.65 -13.36
N LYS A 8 16.96 18.28 -14.15
CA LYS A 8 15.72 18.93 -13.69
C LYS A 8 14.80 17.86 -13.10
N VAL A 9 14.76 17.77 -11.77
CA VAL A 9 13.81 16.91 -11.06
C VAL A 9 12.43 17.52 -11.27
N ASN A 10 11.60 16.90 -12.10
CA ASN A 10 10.19 17.27 -12.23
C ASN A 10 9.52 17.00 -10.88
N SER A 11 9.34 18.05 -10.07
CA SER A 11 8.53 18.01 -8.87
C SER A 11 7.06 17.81 -9.29
N THR A 12 6.64 16.55 -9.41
CA THR A 12 5.23 16.20 -9.44
C THR A 12 4.63 16.63 -8.11
N CYS A 13 3.78 17.66 -8.14
CA CYS A 13 2.94 18.08 -7.03
C CYS A 13 2.34 16.83 -6.39
N ALA A 14 2.66 16.58 -5.11
CA ALA A 14 2.19 15.41 -4.37
C ALA A 14 0.69 15.26 -4.60
N GLU A 15 0.26 14.17 -5.25
CA GLU A 15 -1.16 13.89 -5.44
C GLU A 15 -1.80 13.89 -4.05
N LYS A 16 -2.65 14.88 -3.80
CA LYS A 16 -3.39 14.96 -2.54
C LYS A 16 -4.24 13.70 -2.44
N TRP A 17 -4.25 13.08 -1.26
CA TRP A 17 -5.09 11.93 -1.00
C TRP A 17 -6.55 12.24 -1.38
N LYS A 18 -7.16 11.35 -2.17
CA LYS A 18 -8.56 11.43 -2.58
C LYS A 18 -9.32 10.21 -2.07
N ALA A 19 -10.53 10.46 -1.60
CA ALA A 19 -11.48 9.41 -1.26
C ALA A 19 -11.78 8.55 -2.49
N PRO A 20 -12.00 7.24 -2.31
CA PRO A 20 -12.41 6.37 -3.39
C PRO A 20 -13.85 6.68 -3.86
N GLU A 21 -14.22 6.19 -5.03
CA GLU A 21 -15.60 6.27 -5.52
C GLU A 21 -16.55 5.39 -4.70
N LEU A 22 -17.85 5.62 -4.79
CA LEU A 22 -18.86 4.80 -4.11
C LEU A 22 -18.72 3.32 -4.51
N GLY A 23 -18.77 2.43 -3.51
CA GLY A 23 -18.59 0.99 -3.70
C GLY A 23 -17.13 0.52 -3.80
N TRP A 24 -16.17 1.44 -3.76
CA TRP A 24 -14.75 1.15 -3.59
C TRP A 24 -14.31 1.45 -2.17
N ILE A 25 -13.33 0.68 -1.71
CA ILE A 25 -12.59 1.00 -0.50
C ILE A 25 -11.12 1.20 -0.83
N LYS A 26 -10.45 2.01 -0.01
CA LYS A 26 -9.01 2.23 -0.11
C LYS A 26 -8.31 1.52 1.04
N VAL A 27 -7.37 0.64 0.72
CA VAL A 27 -6.63 -0.19 1.68
C VAL A 27 -5.19 0.29 1.67
N ASN A 28 -4.81 1.06 2.67
CA ASN A 28 -3.43 1.50 2.86
C ASN A 28 -2.68 0.48 3.70
N CYS A 29 -1.60 -0.08 3.15
CA CYS A 29 -0.74 -1.05 3.81
C CYS A 29 0.66 -0.46 4.00
N ASP A 30 1.24 -0.72 5.16
CA ASP A 30 2.59 -0.31 5.55
C ASP A 30 3.24 -1.44 6.37
N GLY A 31 4.52 -1.69 6.12
CA GLY A 31 5.28 -2.80 6.67
C GLY A 31 6.70 -2.40 7.03
N ALA A 32 6.94 -2.15 8.31
CA ALA A 32 8.27 -1.84 8.82
C ALA A 32 8.97 -3.10 9.36
N GLN A 33 10.28 -3.20 9.15
CA GLN A 33 11.10 -4.31 9.65
C GLN A 33 12.38 -3.80 10.31
N ASP A 34 12.70 -4.37 11.47
CA ASP A 34 13.94 -4.14 12.19
C ASP A 34 15.07 -5.05 11.65
N PRO A 35 16.11 -4.49 11.00
CA PRO A 35 17.18 -5.24 10.36
C PRO A 35 17.97 -6.15 11.30
N ILE A 36 18.01 -5.86 12.60
CA ILE A 36 18.77 -6.60 13.60
C ILE A 36 17.92 -7.78 14.13
N THR A 37 16.74 -7.49 14.66
CA THR A 37 15.89 -8.50 15.31
C THR A 37 15.05 -9.33 14.33
N LYS A 38 14.97 -8.87 13.07
CA LYS A 38 14.07 -9.38 12.02
C LYS A 38 12.58 -9.30 12.37
N ASN A 39 12.24 -8.57 13.44
CA ASN A 39 10.85 -8.27 13.77
C ASN A 39 10.27 -7.33 12.72
N ALA A 40 9.04 -7.60 12.32
CA ALA A 40 8.29 -6.75 11.41
C ALA A 40 6.95 -6.39 12.03
N ARG A 41 6.51 -5.16 11.77
CA ARG A 41 5.21 -4.63 12.18
C ARG A 41 4.47 -4.21 10.92
N LEU A 42 3.25 -4.70 10.82
CA LEU A 42 2.37 -4.47 9.69
C LEU A 42 1.23 -3.58 10.15
N GLY A 43 0.91 -2.56 9.37
CA GLY A 43 -0.22 -1.68 9.56
C GLY A 43 -1.11 -1.69 8.32
N ILE A 44 -2.41 -1.83 8.52
CA ILE A 44 -3.42 -1.79 7.45
C ILE A 44 -4.55 -0.86 7.89
N VAL A 45 -4.95 0.05 7.01
CA VAL A 45 -6.10 0.95 7.22
C VAL A 45 -7.03 0.88 6.02
N MET A 46 -8.32 0.68 6.28
CA MET A 46 -9.36 0.65 5.25
C MET A 46 -10.24 1.90 5.36
N ARG A 47 -10.45 2.58 4.24
CA ARG A 47 -11.29 3.79 4.15
C ARG A 47 -12.38 3.67 3.10
N ASP A 48 -13.56 4.21 3.40
CA ASP A 48 -14.67 4.31 2.46
C ASP A 48 -14.62 5.58 1.60
N ASN A 49 -15.62 5.74 0.72
CA ASN A 49 -15.78 6.88 -0.17
C ASN A 49 -16.10 8.20 0.55
N GLN A 50 -16.40 8.16 1.85
CA GLN A 50 -16.59 9.31 2.70
C GLN A 50 -15.35 9.59 3.56
N SER A 51 -14.22 8.96 3.22
CA SER A 51 -12.93 9.05 3.92
C SER A 51 -12.93 8.51 5.35
N ARG A 52 -14.00 7.83 5.76
CA ARG A 52 -14.13 7.26 7.10
C ARG A 52 -13.28 6.02 7.20
N VAL A 53 -12.65 5.81 8.36
CA VAL A 53 -11.96 4.57 8.65
C VAL A 53 -13.01 3.51 8.99
N ILE A 54 -13.09 2.48 8.15
CA ILE A 54 -14.05 1.37 8.28
C ILE A 54 -13.37 0.08 8.77
N GLY A 55 -12.06 0.11 8.94
CA GLY A 55 -11.27 -0.98 9.49
C GLY A 55 -9.80 -0.59 9.67
N GLY A 56 -9.18 -1.20 10.67
CA GLY A 56 -7.75 -1.10 10.92
C GLY A 56 -7.23 -2.43 11.45
N PHE A 57 -6.06 -2.84 10.99
CA PHE A 57 -5.41 -4.08 11.43
C PHE A 57 -3.94 -3.83 11.67
N HIS A 58 -3.40 -4.51 12.68
CA HIS A 58 -1.98 -4.56 12.91
C HIS A 58 -1.57 -6.01 13.17
N LYS A 59 -0.31 -6.33 12.85
CA LYS A 59 0.25 -7.66 13.08
C LYS A 59 1.75 -7.54 13.29
N GLU A 60 2.28 -8.25 14.28
CA GLU A 60 3.71 -8.47 14.41
C GLU A 60 4.09 -9.81 13.79
N THR A 61 5.20 -9.83 13.06
CA THR A 61 5.71 -11.03 12.39
C THR A 61 7.22 -10.98 12.24
N LYS A 62 7.78 -11.93 11.51
CA LYS A 62 9.18 -11.91 11.08
C LYS A 62 9.25 -11.63 9.58
N ALA A 63 10.14 -10.73 9.18
CA ALA A 63 10.45 -10.49 7.78
C ALA A 63 11.96 -10.38 7.58
N ARG A 64 12.43 -10.82 6.41
CA ARG A 64 13.87 -10.79 6.08
C ARG A 64 14.32 -9.42 5.59
N SER A 65 13.40 -8.57 5.16
CA SER A 65 13.62 -7.20 4.71
C SER A 65 12.34 -6.37 4.89
N SER A 66 12.46 -5.04 4.87
CA SER A 66 11.31 -4.12 4.82
C SER A 66 10.43 -4.38 3.60
N LEU A 67 11.02 -4.65 2.42
CA LEU A 67 10.25 -5.04 1.22
C LEU A 67 9.35 -6.28 1.46
N ILE A 68 9.84 -7.26 2.21
CA ILE A 68 9.04 -8.45 2.56
C ILE A 68 7.97 -8.08 3.59
N ALA A 69 8.26 -7.21 4.55
CA ALA A 69 7.25 -6.73 5.50
C ALA A 69 6.12 -6.00 4.77
N GLU A 70 6.42 -5.09 3.85
CA GLU A 70 5.44 -4.43 2.98
C GLU A 70 4.58 -5.44 2.21
N ALA A 71 5.22 -6.43 1.56
CA ALA A 71 4.50 -7.45 0.82
C ALA A 71 3.56 -8.29 1.72
N ILE A 72 3.97 -8.57 2.96
CA ILE A 72 3.12 -9.26 3.93
C ILE A 72 1.96 -8.34 4.36
N ALA A 73 2.20 -7.06 4.63
CA ALA A 73 1.15 -6.09 4.96
C ALA A 73 0.10 -5.98 3.85
N ILE A 74 0.54 -5.93 2.58
CA ILE A 74 -0.35 -5.95 1.41
C ILE A 74 -1.18 -7.23 1.40
N LYS A 75 -0.53 -8.40 1.50
CA LYS A 75 -1.23 -9.69 1.48
C LYS A 75 -2.31 -9.76 2.56
N GLU A 76 -1.97 -9.43 3.80
CA GLU A 76 -2.90 -9.44 4.93
C GLU A 76 -4.02 -8.41 4.72
N GLY A 77 -3.72 -7.22 4.18
CA GLY A 77 -4.73 -6.20 3.87
C GLY A 77 -5.75 -6.66 2.83
N LEU A 78 -5.29 -7.34 1.79
CA LEU A 78 -6.14 -7.94 0.76
C LEU A 78 -7.01 -9.07 1.32
N GLU A 79 -6.43 -9.95 2.14
CA GLU A 79 -7.17 -11.04 2.80
C GLU A 79 -8.26 -10.48 3.72
N LYS A 80 -7.95 -9.44 4.52
CA LYS A 80 -8.93 -8.78 5.38
C LYS A 80 -10.03 -8.05 4.61
N ALA A 81 -9.70 -7.43 3.48
CA ALA A 81 -10.71 -6.79 2.63
C ALA A 81 -11.68 -7.83 2.05
N ARG A 82 -11.15 -8.99 1.64
CA ARG A 82 -11.94 -10.14 1.16
C ARG A 82 -12.81 -10.73 2.26
N GLU A 83 -12.29 -10.95 3.46
CA GLU A 83 -13.05 -11.46 4.61
C GLU A 83 -14.23 -10.54 4.99
N LYS A 84 -14.06 -9.23 4.85
CA LYS A 84 -15.12 -8.23 5.07
C LYS A 84 -16.12 -8.13 3.91
N GLY A 85 -15.91 -8.86 2.81
CA GLY A 85 -16.82 -8.87 1.67
C GLY A 85 -16.74 -7.63 0.78
N PHE A 86 -15.63 -6.89 0.78
CA PHE A 86 -15.48 -5.73 -0.09
C PHE A 86 -15.14 -6.15 -1.53
N PRO A 87 -15.98 -5.83 -2.53
CA PRO A 87 -15.83 -6.35 -3.89
C PRO A 87 -14.81 -5.56 -4.72
N LYS A 88 -14.55 -4.30 -4.36
CA LYS A 88 -13.69 -3.39 -5.12
C LYS A 88 -12.76 -2.64 -4.17
N ILE A 89 -11.46 -2.74 -4.43
CA ILE A 89 -10.41 -2.22 -3.55
C ILE A 89 -9.40 -1.41 -4.36
N ILE A 90 -8.91 -0.34 -3.76
CA ILE A 90 -7.75 0.44 -4.20
C ILE A 90 -6.65 0.18 -3.18
N LEU A 91 -5.56 -0.45 -3.59
CA LEU A 91 -4.41 -0.67 -2.73
C LEU A 91 -3.51 0.57 -2.73
N GLU A 92 -3.12 1.04 -1.54
CA GLU A 92 -2.10 2.07 -1.34
C GLU A 92 -0.94 1.48 -0.53
N THR A 93 0.29 1.75 -0.96
CA THR A 93 1.54 1.44 -0.26
C THR A 93 2.57 2.50 -0.67
N ASP A 94 3.50 2.83 0.22
CA ASP A 94 4.62 3.71 -0.07
C ASP A 94 5.76 2.98 -0.84
N CYS A 95 5.66 1.66 -0.98
CA CYS A 95 6.67 0.85 -1.64
C CYS A 95 6.51 0.85 -3.18
N GLN A 96 7.17 1.80 -3.84
CA GLN A 96 7.20 1.92 -5.32
C GLN A 96 7.64 0.62 -6.03
N LEU A 97 8.55 -0.15 -5.41
CA LEU A 97 9.04 -1.41 -5.96
C LEU A 97 7.97 -2.49 -6.04
N LEU A 98 6.99 -2.48 -5.13
CA LEU A 98 5.87 -3.43 -5.13
C LEU A 98 4.76 -2.98 -6.06
N LEU A 99 4.48 -1.67 -6.13
CA LEU A 99 3.53 -1.13 -7.11
C LEU A 99 3.90 -1.50 -8.55
N GLY A 100 5.20 -1.48 -8.90
CA GLY A 100 5.67 -1.88 -10.23
C GLY A 100 5.70 -3.39 -10.49
N ARG A 101 5.52 -4.24 -9.46
CA ARG A 101 5.64 -5.70 -9.56
C ARG A 101 4.32 -6.44 -9.33
N LEU A 102 3.37 -5.82 -8.64
CA LEU A 102 2.05 -6.41 -8.46
C LEU A 102 1.30 -6.33 -9.78
N PRO A 103 0.72 -7.44 -10.27
CA PRO A 103 -0.15 -7.38 -11.42
C PRO A 103 -1.30 -6.43 -11.06
N ILE A 104 -1.47 -5.37 -11.85
CA ILE A 104 -2.64 -4.49 -11.73
C ILE A 104 -3.84 -5.30 -12.20
N VAL A 105 -4.40 -6.14 -11.33
CA VAL A 105 -5.59 -6.90 -11.64
C VAL A 105 -6.78 -5.96 -11.47
N PHE A 106 -7.08 -5.23 -12.54
CA PHE A 106 -8.42 -4.69 -12.73
C PHE A 106 -9.36 -5.88 -12.93
N SER A 107 -9.97 -6.38 -11.85
CA SER A 107 -11.05 -7.35 -11.98
C SER A 107 -12.29 -6.62 -12.48
N ASN A 108 -12.37 -6.40 -13.78
CA ASN A 108 -13.63 -6.14 -14.45
C ASN A 108 -14.31 -7.49 -14.69
N LYS A 109 -15.18 -7.91 -13.76
CA LYS A 109 -16.11 -9.02 -14.03
C LYS A 109 -17.50 -8.43 -14.24
N ARG A 110 -18.00 -8.73 -15.44
CA ARG A 110 -19.29 -8.38 -16.02
C ARG A 110 -20.46 -8.92 -15.20
#